data_AF-A0A5N6BTF8-F1
#
_entry.id   AF-A0A5N6BTF8-F1
#
_cell.length_a   1.000
_cell.length_b   1.000
_cell.length_c   1.000
_cell.angle_alpha   90.00
_cell.angle_beta   90.00
_cell.angle_gamma   90.00
#
_symmetry.space_group_name_H-M   'P 1'
#
loop_
_entity.id
_entity.type
_entity.pdbx_description
1 polymer ?
#
loop_
_entity_poly.entity_id
_entity_poly.type
_entity_poly.pdbx_seq_one_letter_code
_entity_poly.pdbx_strand_id
1 'polypeptide(L)'
;MTEIAAPRAATAAPARMPSTLRVGLSRAALETRMFFREKDAVLFTFSFPIILLVIFGSIFSDQMEGTGLSVSQLYVAGLIGSATMTGFQNLGIGIAMDREDGTLKRLAGTPMPPAAYFIGKALNTLLVSFLQVAILLAIGVAMFDLELPSAASSWLTFAWVFVLGVLGSSLLGVAVSSLPRSGKSAAAVITMPFVVLQFISGVFIPLSQLPDTLARIASFFPLKWMCQGFRSVFLGDAGATLELAKSYEPGRVALVLGAWLVGGLVLCLTTFRWKGRRDG
;
A
#
# COMPACT_ATOMS: atom_id res chain seq x y z
N MET A 1 40.31 -24.77 60.80
CA MET A 1 39.28 -23.91 60.17
C MET A 1 39.72 -23.66 58.74
N THR A 2 39.15 -24.42 57.79
CA THR A 2 39.48 -24.29 56.37
C THR A 2 38.34 -23.51 55.73
N GLU A 3 38.60 -22.24 55.41
CA GLU A 3 37.62 -21.34 54.81
C GLU A 3 37.43 -21.73 53.34
N ILE A 4 36.24 -22.27 53.00
CA ILE A 4 35.89 -22.63 51.64
C ILE A 4 35.55 -21.32 50.89
N ALA A 5 36.50 -20.84 50.09
CA ALA A 5 36.29 -19.68 49.23
C ALA A 5 35.19 -19.99 48.18
N ALA A 6 34.09 -19.26 48.24
CA ALA A 6 33.01 -19.37 47.26
C ALA A 6 33.50 -18.99 45.85
N PRO A 7 33.12 -19.73 44.79
CA PRO A 7 33.54 -19.41 43.44
C PRO A 7 32.98 -18.04 43.03
N ARG A 8 33.88 -17.13 42.61
CA ARG A 8 33.51 -15.83 42.02
C ARG A 8 32.61 -16.08 40.81
N ALA A 9 31.36 -15.63 40.89
CA ALA A 9 30.44 -15.64 39.76
C ALA A 9 31.08 -14.88 38.60
N ALA A 10 31.37 -15.59 37.50
CA ALA A 10 31.85 -14.96 36.28
C ALA A 10 30.79 -13.96 35.81
N THR A 11 31.12 -12.67 35.82
CA THR A 11 30.29 -11.62 35.23
C THR A 11 30.12 -11.93 33.75
N ALA A 12 28.98 -12.49 33.37
CA ALA A 12 28.62 -12.73 31.99
C ALA A 12 28.75 -11.41 31.21
N ALA A 13 29.50 -11.42 30.11
CA ALA A 13 29.63 -10.25 29.25
C ALA A 13 28.24 -9.77 28.82
N PRO A 14 27.96 -8.46 28.81
CA PRO A 14 26.65 -7.95 28.44
C PRO A 14 26.29 -8.43 27.03
N ALA A 15 25.13 -9.09 26.91
CA ALA A 15 24.64 -9.59 25.63
C ALA A 15 24.53 -8.41 24.64
N ARG A 16 25.21 -8.50 23.49
CA ARG A 16 25.13 -7.47 22.45
C ARG A 16 23.68 -7.30 22.02
N MET A 17 23.16 -6.08 22.11
CA MET A 17 21.81 -5.79 21.67
C MET A 17 21.69 -6.07 20.16
N PRO A 18 20.59 -6.71 19.72
CA PRO A 18 20.37 -6.99 18.30
C PRO A 18 20.25 -5.68 17.51
N SER A 19 20.71 -5.68 16.26
CA SER A 19 20.63 -4.50 15.39
C SER A 19 19.18 -4.12 15.09
N THR A 20 18.93 -2.82 14.85
CA THR A 20 17.59 -2.30 14.48
C THR A 20 16.98 -3.05 13.30
N LEU A 21 17.79 -3.40 12.30
CA LEU A 21 17.33 -4.18 11.15
C LEU A 21 16.88 -5.59 11.55
N ARG A 22 17.64 -6.29 12.39
CA ARG A 22 17.27 -7.64 12.84
C ARG A 22 15.97 -7.62 13.65
N VAL A 23 15.79 -6.60 14.49
CA VAL A 23 14.54 -6.41 15.25
C VAL A 23 13.38 -6.00 14.31
N GLY A 24 13.64 -5.16 13.31
CA GLY A 24 12.64 -4.80 12.30
C GLY A 24 12.16 -5.99 11.47
N LEU A 25 13.08 -6.88 11.07
CA LEU A 25 12.75 -8.12 10.35
C LEU A 25 11.95 -9.09 11.21
N SER A 26 12.29 -9.24 12.50
CA SER A 26 11.48 -10.08 13.40
C SER A 26 10.08 -9.49 13.62
N ARG A 27 9.96 -8.16 13.71
CA ARG A 27 8.66 -7.47 13.70
C ARG A 27 7.89 -7.71 12.41
N ALA A 28 8.53 -7.64 11.24
CA ALA A 28 7.87 -7.92 9.96
C ALA A 28 7.23 -9.31 9.93
N ALA A 29 7.94 -10.34 10.42
CA ALA A 29 7.40 -11.68 10.53
C ALA A 29 6.20 -11.77 11.48
N LEU A 30 6.22 -11.02 12.60
CA LEU A 30 5.10 -10.94 13.53
C LEU A 30 3.89 -10.22 12.93
N GLU A 31 4.09 -9.04 12.34
CA GLU A 31 3.02 -8.27 11.67
C GLU A 31 2.36 -9.10 10.56
N THR A 32 3.18 -9.78 9.75
CA THR A 32 2.70 -10.68 8.69
C THR A 32 1.85 -11.81 9.27
N ARG A 33 2.33 -12.49 10.32
CA ARG A 33 1.57 -13.55 10.98
C ARG A 33 0.28 -13.04 11.61
N MET A 34 0.28 -11.84 12.18
CA MET A 34 -0.90 -11.22 12.76
C MET A 34 -1.93 -10.91 11.68
N PHE A 35 -1.50 -10.29 10.58
CA PHE A 35 -2.37 -10.01 9.44
C PHE A 35 -3.02 -11.29 8.91
N PHE A 36 -2.25 -12.36 8.64
CA PHE A 36 -2.81 -13.62 8.15
C PHE A 36 -3.68 -14.37 9.17
N ARG A 37 -3.61 -14.02 10.46
CA ARG A 37 -4.49 -14.56 11.51
C ARG A 37 -5.79 -13.77 11.64
N GLU A 38 -5.80 -12.52 11.23
CA GLU A 38 -6.99 -11.67 11.17
C GLU A 38 -7.79 -12.01 9.91
N LYS A 39 -8.51 -13.15 9.97
CA LYS A 39 -9.21 -13.74 8.81
C LYS A 39 -10.12 -12.74 8.11
N ASP A 40 -10.83 -11.91 8.86
CA ASP A 40 -11.75 -10.91 8.30
C ASP A 40 -10.99 -9.88 7.46
N ALA A 41 -9.84 -9.39 7.95
CA ALA A 41 -8.99 -8.46 7.21
C ALA A 41 -8.38 -9.10 5.96
N VAL A 42 -7.90 -10.34 6.05
CA VAL A 42 -7.36 -11.09 4.90
C VAL A 42 -8.44 -11.28 3.84
N LEU A 43 -9.61 -11.79 4.25
CA LEU A 43 -10.72 -12.05 3.34
C LEU A 43 -11.16 -10.77 2.64
N PHE A 44 -11.29 -9.65 3.35
CA PHE A 44 -11.68 -8.39 2.73
C PHE A 44 -10.58 -7.83 1.82
N THR A 45 -9.32 -7.82 2.27
CA THR A 45 -8.19 -7.24 1.53
C THR A 45 -7.97 -7.94 0.19
N PHE A 46 -8.03 -9.27 0.16
CA PHE A 46 -7.83 -10.02 -1.08
C PHE A 46 -9.13 -10.19 -1.88
N SER A 47 -10.23 -10.59 -1.24
CA SER A 47 -11.46 -10.91 -1.97
C SER A 47 -12.11 -9.68 -2.57
N PHE A 48 -12.06 -8.51 -1.93
CA PHE A 48 -12.77 -7.34 -2.45
C PHE A 48 -12.27 -6.91 -3.84
N PRO A 49 -10.96 -6.70 -4.09
CA PRO A 49 -10.47 -6.40 -5.44
C PRO A 49 -10.64 -7.56 -6.41
N ILE A 50 -10.53 -8.80 -5.96
CA ILE A 50 -10.73 -10.00 -6.81
C ILE A 50 -12.17 -10.07 -7.30
N ILE A 51 -13.14 -9.93 -6.40
CA ILE A 51 -14.56 -9.94 -6.73
C ILE A 51 -14.89 -8.79 -7.67
N LEU A 52 -14.39 -7.58 -7.39
CA LEU A 52 -14.60 -6.44 -8.29
C LEU A 52 -13.96 -6.65 -9.66
N LEU A 53 -12.76 -7.25 -9.72
CA LEU A 53 -12.12 -7.58 -10.98
C LEU A 53 -12.97 -8.57 -11.78
N VAL A 54 -13.43 -9.65 -11.14
CA VAL A 54 -14.25 -10.66 -11.80
C VAL A 54 -15.58 -10.07 -12.27
N ILE A 55 -16.26 -9.28 -11.44
CA ILE A 55 -17.53 -8.63 -11.79
C ILE A 55 -17.32 -7.65 -12.95
N PHE A 56 -16.41 -6.68 -12.82
CA PHE A 56 -16.23 -5.66 -13.86
C PHE A 56 -15.61 -6.22 -15.13
N GLY A 57 -14.64 -7.13 -15.01
CA GLY A 57 -14.05 -7.79 -16.18
C GLY A 57 -15.05 -8.67 -16.94
N SER A 58 -16.03 -9.26 -16.25
CA SER A 58 -17.07 -10.10 -16.90
C SER A 58 -18.24 -9.28 -17.43
N ILE A 59 -18.63 -8.20 -16.75
CA ILE A 59 -19.71 -7.30 -17.21
C ILE A 59 -19.25 -6.47 -18.41
N PHE A 60 -18.02 -5.98 -18.36
CA PHE A 60 -17.44 -5.10 -19.38
C PHE A 60 -16.33 -5.84 -20.13
N SER A 61 -16.71 -6.91 -20.84
CA SER A 61 -15.79 -7.69 -21.67
C SER A 61 -15.69 -7.19 -23.11
N ASP A 62 -16.54 -6.23 -23.50
CA ASP A 62 -16.54 -5.66 -24.84
C ASP A 62 -15.18 -5.05 -25.19
N GLN A 63 -14.80 -5.19 -26.47
CA GLN A 63 -13.62 -4.52 -27.00
C GLN A 63 -13.88 -3.03 -27.12
N MET A 64 -12.90 -2.24 -26.72
CA MET A 64 -12.91 -0.80 -26.91
C MET A 64 -12.68 -0.50 -28.39
N GLU A 65 -13.70 0.09 -29.02
CA GLU A 65 -13.71 0.43 -30.45
C GLU A 65 -12.41 1.12 -30.88
N GLY A 66 -11.78 0.58 -31.92
CA GLY A 66 -10.57 1.17 -32.52
C GLY A 66 -9.25 0.90 -31.79
N THR A 67 -9.23 0.13 -30.69
CA THR A 67 -7.98 -0.15 -29.93
C THR A 67 -7.61 -1.63 -29.87
N GLY A 68 -8.56 -2.54 -30.06
CA GLY A 68 -8.35 -3.99 -29.89
C GLY A 68 -8.15 -4.44 -28.43
N LEU A 69 -8.23 -3.50 -27.47
CA LEU A 69 -8.13 -3.78 -26.04
C LEU A 69 -9.51 -4.02 -25.44
N SER A 70 -9.60 -4.94 -24.48
CA SER A 70 -10.84 -5.16 -23.74
C SER A 70 -10.96 -4.18 -22.57
N VAL A 71 -12.19 -3.78 -22.22
CA VAL A 71 -12.40 -2.93 -21.04
C VAL A 71 -11.95 -3.66 -19.76
N SER A 72 -12.00 -4.99 -19.73
CA SER A 72 -11.49 -5.81 -18.63
C SER A 72 -9.99 -5.61 -18.37
N GLN A 73 -9.15 -5.50 -19.41
CA GLN A 73 -7.72 -5.20 -19.27
C GLN A 73 -7.47 -3.84 -18.59
N LEU A 74 -8.32 -2.84 -18.88
CA LEU A 74 -8.27 -1.52 -18.23
C LEU A 74 -8.56 -1.63 -16.72
N TYR A 75 -9.52 -2.47 -16.34
CA TYR A 75 -9.87 -2.72 -14.93
C TYR A 75 -8.77 -3.49 -14.19
N VAL A 76 -8.11 -4.46 -14.81
CA VAL A 76 -6.96 -5.16 -14.20
C VAL A 76 -5.89 -4.14 -13.79
N ALA A 77 -5.47 -3.28 -14.73
CA ALA A 77 -4.46 -2.26 -14.46
C ALA A 77 -4.91 -1.23 -13.40
N GLY A 78 -6.19 -0.83 -13.44
CA GLY A 78 -6.78 0.08 -12.45
C GLY A 78 -6.77 -0.50 -11.04
N LEU A 79 -7.20 -1.76 -10.89
CA LEU A 79 -7.24 -2.47 -9.61
C LEU A 79 -5.85 -2.80 -9.07
N ILE A 80 -4.86 -3.05 -9.94
CA ILE A 80 -3.44 -3.14 -9.54
C ILE A 80 -2.97 -1.80 -8.96
N GLY A 81 -3.36 -0.67 -9.57
CA GLY A 81 -3.13 0.67 -9.02
C GLY A 81 -3.70 0.84 -7.62
N SER A 82 -4.95 0.43 -7.41
CA SER A 82 -5.61 0.46 -6.10
C SER A 82 -4.92 -0.45 -5.08
N ALA A 83 -4.59 -1.69 -5.47
CA ALA A 83 -3.89 -2.67 -4.65
C ALA A 83 -2.50 -2.18 -4.20
N THR A 84 -1.81 -1.42 -5.05
CA THR A 84 -0.51 -0.83 -4.72
C THR A 84 -0.64 0.26 -3.65
N MET A 85 -1.82 0.89 -3.51
CA MET A 85 -2.12 1.90 -2.50
C MET A 85 -2.66 1.30 -1.19
N THR A 86 -2.74 -0.03 -1.05
CA THR A 86 -3.24 -0.73 0.14
C THR A 86 -2.54 -0.32 1.45
N GLY A 87 -1.29 0.12 1.38
CA GLY A 87 -0.56 0.67 2.53
C GLY A 87 -1.23 1.86 3.21
N PHE A 88 -1.98 2.68 2.44
CA PHE A 88 -2.73 3.81 2.98
C PHE A 88 -3.76 3.36 4.02
N GLN A 89 -4.54 2.34 3.70
CA GLN A 89 -5.58 1.81 4.60
C GLN A 89 -4.96 0.94 5.70
N ASN A 90 -4.12 -0.03 5.33
CA ASN A 90 -3.58 -1.01 6.27
C ASN A 90 -2.78 -0.35 7.39
N LEU A 91 -1.91 0.62 7.06
CA LEU A 91 -1.14 1.34 8.07
C LEU A 91 -1.97 2.36 8.80
N GLY A 92 -2.84 3.11 8.10
CA GLY A 92 -3.68 4.11 8.74
C GLY A 92 -4.60 3.52 9.79
N ILE A 93 -5.28 2.42 9.47
CA ILE A 93 -6.20 1.73 10.38
C ILE A 93 -5.40 0.95 11.42
N GLY A 94 -4.39 0.17 11.01
CA GLY A 94 -3.61 -0.67 11.91
C GLY A 94 -2.87 0.12 13.00
N ILE A 95 -2.24 1.25 12.65
CA ILE A 95 -1.55 2.10 13.64
C ILE A 95 -2.55 2.77 14.58
N ALA A 96 -3.72 3.16 14.09
CA ALA A 96 -4.77 3.72 14.96
C ALA A 96 -5.28 2.68 15.97
N MET A 97 -5.42 1.42 15.57
CA MET A 97 -5.76 0.31 16.46
C MET A 97 -4.64 0.00 17.46
N ASP A 98 -3.39 -0.09 17.00
CA ASP A 98 -2.21 -0.29 17.86
C ASP A 98 -2.04 0.83 18.91
N ARG A 99 -2.55 2.04 18.60
CA ARG A 99 -2.59 3.15 19.55
C ARG A 99 -3.71 2.99 20.57
N GLU A 100 -4.89 2.55 20.15
CA GLU A 100 -6.06 2.39 21.01
C GLU A 100 -5.91 1.23 22.00
N ASP A 101 -5.35 0.10 21.57
CA ASP A 101 -5.14 -1.10 22.42
C ASP A 101 -3.87 -1.03 23.30
N GLY A 102 -3.17 0.11 23.27
CA GLY A 102 -1.95 0.35 24.03
C GLY A 102 -0.71 -0.38 23.49
N THR A 103 -0.75 -1.01 22.32
CA THR A 103 0.40 -1.67 21.70
C THR A 103 1.57 -0.71 21.52
N LEU A 104 1.33 0.50 21.00
CA LEU A 104 2.38 1.51 20.87
C LEU A 104 2.98 1.92 22.22
N LYS A 105 2.15 2.02 23.27
CA LYS A 105 2.59 2.37 24.63
C LYS A 105 3.48 1.29 25.23
N ARG A 106 3.12 0.01 25.06
CA ARG A 106 3.93 -1.13 25.50
C ARG A 106 5.25 -1.19 24.75
N LEU A 107 5.24 -1.01 23.42
CA LEU A 107 6.45 -1.01 22.61
C LEU A 107 7.41 0.14 22.96
N ALA A 108 6.88 1.33 23.24
CA ALA A 108 7.67 2.48 23.67
C ALA A 108 8.37 2.26 25.04
N GLY A 109 7.85 1.35 25.87
CA GLY A 109 8.48 0.95 27.14
C GLY A 109 9.55 -0.14 27.01
N THR A 110 9.76 -0.69 25.82
CA THR A 110 10.80 -1.70 25.55
C THR A 110 12.07 -1.05 25.00
N PRO A 111 13.24 -1.71 25.06
CA PRO A 111 14.47 -1.23 24.40
C PRO A 111 14.41 -1.33 22.86
N MET A 112 13.22 -1.52 22.26
CA MET A 112 13.06 -1.63 20.82
C MET A 112 13.21 -0.26 20.16
N PRO A 113 14.11 -0.11 19.16
CA PRO A 113 14.19 1.13 18.40
C PRO A 113 12.87 1.44 17.68
N PRO A 114 12.37 2.69 17.73
CA PRO A 114 11.17 3.14 17.00
C PRO A 114 11.12 2.73 15.52
N ALA A 115 12.26 2.81 14.83
CA ALA A 115 12.38 2.45 13.42
C ALA A 115 12.05 0.97 13.15
N ALA A 116 12.28 0.06 14.10
CA ALA A 116 11.98 -1.37 13.93
C ALA A 116 10.47 -1.63 13.79
N TYR A 117 9.62 -0.82 14.44
CA TYR A 117 8.16 -0.90 14.29
C TYR A 117 7.74 -0.57 12.85
N PHE A 118 8.23 0.57 12.34
CA PHE A 118 7.90 1.01 10.98
C PHE A 118 8.47 0.09 9.90
N ILE A 119 9.66 -0.47 10.09
CA ILE A 119 10.22 -1.49 9.20
C ILE A 119 9.28 -2.71 9.14
N GLY A 120 8.81 -3.19 10.28
CA GLY A 120 7.89 -4.32 10.35
C GLY A 120 6.58 -4.08 9.60
N LYS A 121 5.95 -2.92 9.85
CA LYS A 121 4.72 -2.48 9.18
C LYS A 121 4.91 -2.28 7.66
N ALA A 122 6.02 -1.66 7.24
CA ALA A 122 6.33 -1.41 5.83
C ALA A 122 6.57 -2.72 5.07
N LEU A 123 7.33 -3.67 5.64
CA LEU A 123 7.58 -4.96 5.01
C LEU A 123 6.31 -5.82 4.91
N ASN A 124 5.46 -5.81 5.94
CA ASN A 124 4.14 -6.45 5.86
C ASN A 124 3.30 -5.84 4.73
N THR A 125 3.28 -4.51 4.64
CA THR A 125 2.54 -3.79 3.58
C THR A 125 3.06 -4.13 2.19
N LEU A 126 4.38 -4.18 2.02
CA LEU A 126 5.02 -4.58 0.77
C LEU A 126 4.62 -5.99 0.37
N LEU A 127 4.67 -6.95 1.31
CA LEU A 127 4.26 -8.33 1.05
C LEU A 127 2.79 -8.43 0.67
N VAL A 128 1.89 -7.80 1.43
CA VAL A 128 0.44 -7.84 1.16
C VAL A 128 0.12 -7.21 -0.19
N SER A 129 0.69 -6.05 -0.50
CA SER A 129 0.49 -5.38 -1.79
C SER A 129 1.04 -6.22 -2.94
N PHE A 130 2.21 -6.84 -2.77
CA PHE A 130 2.80 -7.72 -3.76
C PHE A 130 1.91 -8.94 -4.04
N LEU A 131 1.43 -9.62 -3.00
CA LEU A 131 0.54 -10.77 -3.16
C LEU A 131 -0.77 -10.37 -3.84
N GLN A 132 -1.35 -9.23 -3.46
CA GLN A 132 -2.59 -8.73 -4.05
C GLN A 132 -2.41 -8.41 -5.54
N VAL A 133 -1.34 -7.71 -5.91
CA VAL A 133 -1.00 -7.43 -7.31
C VAL A 133 -0.72 -8.72 -8.08
N ALA A 134 0.01 -9.67 -7.50
CA ALA A 134 0.30 -10.96 -8.14
C ALA A 134 -0.98 -11.76 -8.43
N ILE A 135 -1.93 -11.77 -7.49
CA ILE A 135 -3.22 -12.45 -7.68
C ILE A 135 -4.06 -11.75 -8.76
N LEU A 136 -4.15 -10.42 -8.73
CA LEU A 136 -4.89 -9.66 -9.75
C LEU A 136 -4.28 -9.83 -11.14
N LEU A 137 -2.95 -9.88 -11.25
CA LEU A 137 -2.26 -10.19 -12.49
C LEU A 137 -2.57 -11.60 -12.98
N ALA A 138 -2.48 -12.60 -12.09
CA ALA A 138 -2.77 -13.98 -12.44
C ALA A 138 -4.21 -14.15 -12.97
N ILE A 139 -5.19 -13.48 -12.34
CA ILE A 139 -6.58 -13.47 -12.79
C ILE A 139 -6.72 -12.73 -14.12
N GLY A 140 -6.06 -11.58 -14.27
CA GLY A 140 -6.05 -10.81 -15.52
C GLY A 140 -5.57 -11.63 -16.71
N VAL A 141 -4.47 -12.37 -16.53
CA VAL A 141 -3.92 -13.26 -17.56
C VAL A 141 -4.84 -14.46 -17.81
N ALA A 142 -5.38 -15.08 -16.75
CA ALA A 142 -6.13 -16.33 -16.87
C ALA A 142 -7.58 -16.16 -17.38
N MET A 143 -8.22 -15.01 -17.12
CA MET A 143 -9.64 -14.79 -17.40
C MET A 143 -9.93 -13.65 -18.38
N PHE A 144 -8.99 -12.73 -18.58
CA PHE A 144 -9.24 -11.47 -19.30
C PHE A 144 -8.22 -11.19 -20.40
N ASP A 145 -7.48 -12.21 -20.85
CA ASP A 145 -6.49 -12.15 -21.92
C ASP A 145 -5.49 -10.99 -21.75
N LEU A 146 -5.10 -10.69 -20.51
CA LEU A 146 -4.09 -9.67 -20.24
C LEU A 146 -2.73 -10.16 -20.75
N GLU A 147 -2.18 -9.47 -21.74
CA GLU A 147 -0.84 -9.76 -22.24
C GLU A 147 0.22 -9.20 -21.29
N LEU A 148 1.16 -10.06 -20.88
CA LEU A 148 2.30 -9.61 -20.09
C LEU A 148 3.34 -8.91 -20.97
N PRO A 149 4.01 -7.86 -20.46
CA PRO A 149 4.99 -7.12 -21.25
C PRO A 149 6.19 -8.01 -21.62
N SER A 150 6.60 -7.97 -22.88
CA SER A 150 7.82 -8.63 -23.37
C SER A 150 9.07 -7.77 -23.16
N ALA A 151 8.92 -6.45 -23.09
CA ALA A 151 10.02 -5.50 -22.96
C ALA A 151 10.48 -5.33 -21.50
N ALA A 152 11.80 -5.39 -21.27
CA ALA A 152 12.38 -5.14 -19.95
C ALA A 152 12.11 -3.72 -19.42
N SER A 153 11.95 -2.73 -20.30
CA SER A 153 11.59 -1.35 -19.94
C SER A 153 10.20 -1.24 -19.30
N SER A 154 9.24 -2.05 -19.73
CA SER A 154 7.90 -2.10 -19.13
C SER A 154 7.94 -2.69 -17.72
N TRP A 155 8.76 -3.73 -17.51
CA TRP A 155 8.98 -4.29 -16.17
C TRP A 155 9.74 -3.34 -15.23
N LEU A 156 10.69 -2.57 -15.76
CA LEU A 156 11.31 -1.48 -15.00
C LEU A 156 10.26 -0.45 -14.59
N THR A 157 9.35 -0.10 -15.50
CA THR A 157 8.23 0.81 -15.24
C THR A 157 7.30 0.30 -14.16
N PHE A 158 6.90 -0.96 -14.26
CA PHE A 158 6.14 -1.64 -13.23
C PHE A 158 6.84 -1.56 -11.87
N ALA A 159 8.14 -1.91 -11.81
CA ALA A 159 8.89 -1.99 -10.57
C ALA A 159 8.98 -0.62 -9.88
N TRP A 160 9.33 0.46 -10.59
CA TRP A 160 9.45 1.76 -9.96
C TRP A 160 8.09 2.36 -9.58
N VAL A 161 7.04 2.16 -10.38
CA VAL A 161 5.66 2.61 -10.04
C VAL A 161 5.18 1.87 -8.78
N PHE A 162 5.40 0.56 -8.73
CA PHE A 162 5.03 -0.27 -7.58
C PHE A 162 5.78 0.15 -6.32
N VAL A 163 7.10 0.30 -6.38
CA VAL A 163 7.91 0.68 -5.21
C VAL A 163 7.56 2.08 -4.70
N LEU A 164 7.49 3.09 -5.59
CA LEU A 164 7.10 4.45 -5.19
C LEU A 164 5.67 4.49 -4.64
N GLY A 165 4.76 3.74 -5.27
CA GLY A 165 3.37 3.62 -4.85
C GLY A 165 3.20 3.00 -3.47
N VAL A 166 3.86 1.87 -3.19
CA VAL A 166 3.80 1.21 -1.89
C VAL A 166 4.45 2.06 -0.80
N LEU A 167 5.62 2.66 -1.07
CA LEU A 167 6.31 3.49 -0.09
C LEU A 167 5.52 4.78 0.20
N GLY A 168 5.06 5.47 -0.85
CA GLY A 168 4.26 6.69 -0.73
C GLY A 168 2.94 6.44 0.00
N SER A 169 2.20 5.40 -0.38
CA SER A 169 0.95 5.03 0.29
C SER A 169 1.19 4.61 1.75
N SER A 170 2.29 3.94 2.04
CA SER A 170 2.66 3.56 3.40
C SER A 170 2.88 4.80 4.28
N LEU A 171 3.67 5.77 3.81
CA LEU A 171 3.92 7.00 4.55
C LEU A 171 2.63 7.82 4.76
N LEU A 172 1.77 7.87 3.75
CA LEU A 172 0.46 8.51 3.86
C LEU A 172 -0.46 7.78 4.84
N GLY A 173 -0.43 6.45 4.86
CA GLY A 173 -1.13 5.64 5.84
C GLY A 173 -0.66 5.95 7.26
N VAL A 174 0.66 6.02 7.49
CA VAL A 174 1.20 6.43 8.79
C VAL A 174 0.73 7.84 9.17
N ALA A 175 0.78 8.80 8.23
CA ALA A 175 0.37 10.17 8.49
C ALA A 175 -1.13 10.26 8.86
N VAL A 176 -2.00 9.57 8.11
CA VAL A 176 -3.45 9.60 8.33
C VAL A 176 -3.87 8.83 9.58
N SER A 177 -3.02 7.93 10.11
CA SER A 177 -3.29 7.19 11.36
C SER A 177 -3.54 8.10 12.58
N SER A 178 -3.15 9.37 12.51
CA SER A 178 -3.37 10.39 13.54
C SER A 178 -4.78 11.01 13.50
N LEU A 179 -5.52 10.85 12.40
CA LEU A 179 -6.82 11.48 12.16
C LEU A 179 -7.97 10.79 12.92
N PRO A 180 -8.09 9.44 12.95
CA PRO A 180 -9.14 8.77 13.70
C PRO A 180 -9.10 9.11 15.19
N ARG A 181 -10.29 9.29 15.79
CA ARG A 181 -10.43 9.54 17.23
C ARG A 181 -10.31 8.27 18.07
N SER A 182 -10.62 7.13 17.46
CA SER A 182 -10.47 5.77 17.99
C SER A 182 -10.15 4.81 16.84
N GLY A 183 -9.54 3.67 17.14
CA GLY A 183 -9.39 2.54 16.22
C GLY A 183 -10.74 2.05 15.71
N LYS A 184 -11.80 2.02 16.54
CA LYS A 184 -13.16 1.71 16.07
C LYS A 184 -13.64 2.64 14.94
N SER A 185 -13.30 3.93 14.99
CA SER A 185 -13.65 4.90 13.93
C SER A 185 -12.68 4.89 12.75
N ALA A 186 -11.50 4.27 12.88
CA ALA A 186 -10.43 4.38 11.91
C ALA A 186 -10.80 3.82 10.55
N ALA A 187 -11.47 2.65 10.53
CA ALA A 187 -11.94 2.04 9.29
C ALA A 187 -12.88 2.98 8.52
N ALA A 188 -13.87 3.58 9.18
CA ALA A 188 -14.81 4.49 8.52
C ALA A 188 -14.12 5.77 8.01
N VAL A 189 -13.28 6.40 8.84
CA VAL A 189 -12.62 7.67 8.52
C VAL A 189 -11.60 7.53 7.39
N ILE A 190 -10.96 6.37 7.24
CA ILE A 190 -9.89 6.16 6.25
C ILE A 190 -10.44 5.50 4.98
N THR A 191 -11.30 4.49 5.11
CA THR A 191 -11.82 3.75 3.95
C THR A 191 -12.78 4.57 3.12
N MET A 192 -13.66 5.39 3.73
CA MET A 192 -14.65 6.15 2.97
C MET A 192 -14.00 7.15 1.98
N PRO A 193 -13.03 8.00 2.39
CA PRO A 193 -12.30 8.84 1.45
C PRO A 193 -11.52 8.04 0.40
N PHE A 194 -10.96 6.89 0.78
CA PHE A 194 -10.21 6.04 -0.15
C PHE A 194 -11.11 5.44 -1.25
N VAL A 195 -12.34 5.02 -0.90
CA VAL A 195 -13.32 4.54 -1.88
C VAL A 195 -13.72 5.66 -2.85
N VAL A 196 -14.00 6.87 -2.34
CA VAL A 196 -14.27 8.04 -3.19
C VAL A 196 -13.09 8.31 -4.13
N LEU A 197 -11.87 8.24 -3.61
CA LEU A 197 -10.66 8.42 -4.39
C LEU A 197 -10.54 7.38 -5.52
N GLN A 198 -10.89 6.12 -5.28
CA GLN A 198 -10.89 5.07 -6.32
C GLN A 198 -11.84 5.39 -7.48
N PHE A 199 -13.04 5.90 -7.20
CA PHE A 199 -14.02 6.29 -8.23
C PHE A 199 -13.52 7.41 -9.14
N ILE A 200 -12.81 8.40 -8.57
CA ILE A 200 -12.31 9.54 -9.37
C ILE A 200 -10.94 9.29 -10.01
N SER A 201 -10.18 8.29 -9.53
CA SER A 201 -8.79 8.06 -9.97
C SER A 201 -8.65 7.11 -11.16
N GLY A 202 -9.76 6.70 -11.77
CA GLY A 202 -9.70 5.76 -12.88
C GLY A 202 -9.76 4.29 -12.47
N VAL A 203 -9.98 3.93 -11.19
CA VAL A 203 -9.99 2.51 -10.78
C VAL A 203 -11.27 1.83 -11.26
N PHE A 204 -12.43 2.43 -10.99
CA PHE A 204 -13.75 1.87 -11.30
C PHE A 204 -14.45 2.54 -12.47
N ILE A 205 -14.10 3.79 -12.76
CA ILE A 205 -14.69 4.58 -13.85
C ILE A 205 -13.54 5.13 -14.68
N PRO A 206 -13.48 4.89 -16.00
CA PRO A 206 -12.47 5.50 -16.86
C PRO A 206 -12.44 7.02 -16.71
N LEU A 207 -11.25 7.61 -16.63
CA LEU A 207 -11.09 9.06 -16.41
C LEU A 207 -11.75 9.91 -17.51
N SER A 208 -11.85 9.38 -18.73
CA SER A 208 -12.52 10.02 -19.88
C SER A 208 -14.04 10.17 -19.72
N GLN A 209 -14.66 9.41 -18.80
CA GLN A 209 -16.10 9.48 -18.50
C GLN A 209 -16.41 10.40 -17.31
N LEU A 210 -15.39 10.90 -16.62
CA LEU A 210 -15.58 11.79 -15.49
C LEU A 210 -15.71 13.25 -15.94
N PRO A 211 -16.53 14.08 -15.25
CA PRO A 211 -16.49 15.52 -15.41
C PRO A 211 -15.08 16.08 -15.20
N ASP A 212 -14.69 17.09 -16.00
CA ASP A 212 -13.37 17.71 -15.96
C ASP A 212 -12.92 18.10 -14.55
N THR A 213 -13.84 18.59 -13.72
CA THR A 213 -13.56 18.97 -12.32
C THR A 213 -13.08 17.78 -11.50
N LEU A 214 -13.74 16.63 -11.61
CA LEU A 214 -13.35 15.42 -10.88
C LEU A 214 -12.03 14.86 -11.40
N ALA A 215 -11.82 14.87 -12.72
CA ALA A 215 -10.56 14.47 -13.33
C ALA A 215 -9.37 15.35 -12.87
N ARG A 216 -9.59 16.67 -12.77
CA ARG A 216 -8.58 17.60 -12.20
C ARG A 216 -8.30 17.32 -10.74
N ILE A 217 -9.33 17.08 -9.92
CA ILE A 217 -9.14 16.72 -8.50
C ILE A 217 -8.31 15.43 -8.39
N ALA A 218 -8.66 14.41 -9.18
CA ALA A 218 -7.94 13.13 -9.19
C ALA A 218 -6.46 13.29 -9.57
N SER A 219 -6.12 14.26 -10.44
CA SER A 219 -4.74 14.52 -10.85
C SER A 219 -3.83 14.98 -9.71
N PHE A 220 -4.36 15.44 -8.58
CA PHE A 220 -3.57 15.77 -7.39
C PHE A 220 -3.16 14.53 -6.59
N PHE A 221 -3.86 13.40 -6.74
CA PHE A 221 -3.68 12.23 -5.88
C PHE A 221 -2.81 11.15 -6.56
N PRO A 222 -2.02 10.39 -5.78
CA PRO A 222 -1.09 9.41 -6.34
C PRO A 222 -1.81 8.26 -7.04
N LEU A 223 -3.02 7.90 -6.60
CA LEU A 223 -3.77 6.77 -7.15
C LEU A 223 -4.00 6.88 -8.66
N LYS A 224 -4.39 8.06 -9.15
CA LYS A 224 -4.57 8.31 -10.60
C LYS A 224 -3.30 7.99 -11.37
N TRP A 225 -2.15 8.43 -10.85
CA TRP A 225 -0.85 8.24 -11.48
C TRP A 225 -0.36 6.80 -11.39
N MET A 226 -0.69 6.08 -10.30
CA MET A 226 -0.44 4.65 -10.18
C MET A 226 -1.24 3.87 -11.24
N CYS A 227 -2.53 4.16 -11.41
CA CYS A 227 -3.36 3.56 -12.45
C CYS A 227 -2.80 3.82 -13.87
N GLN A 228 -2.46 5.08 -14.19
CA GLN A 228 -1.84 5.40 -15.49
C GLN A 228 -0.50 4.68 -15.67
N GLY A 229 0.33 4.62 -14.62
CA GLY A 229 1.62 3.93 -14.64
C GLY A 229 1.47 2.45 -14.98
N PHE A 230 0.55 1.74 -14.32
CA PHE A 230 0.30 0.33 -14.62
C PHE A 230 -0.34 0.12 -15.99
N ARG A 231 -1.23 1.00 -16.45
CA ARG A 231 -1.77 0.93 -17.82
C ARG A 231 -0.67 1.07 -18.87
N SER A 232 0.31 1.96 -18.64
CA SER A 232 1.45 2.12 -19.56
C SER A 232 2.31 0.86 -19.67
N VAL A 233 2.26 -0.01 -18.67
CA VAL A 233 2.96 -1.30 -18.67
C VAL A 233 2.20 -2.33 -19.52
N PHE A 234 0.87 -2.42 -19.34
CA PHE A 234 0.08 -3.54 -19.87
C PHE A 234 -0.69 -3.25 -21.17
N LEU A 235 -1.00 -2.00 -21.49
CA LEU A 235 -1.94 -1.68 -22.57
C LEU A 235 -1.27 -1.13 -23.85
N GLY A 236 0.04 -0.92 -23.84
CA GLY A 236 0.80 -0.42 -25.00
C GLY A 236 0.28 0.90 -25.57
N ASP A 237 0.67 1.24 -26.80
CA ASP A 237 0.30 2.52 -27.44
C ASP A 237 -1.21 2.65 -27.67
N ALA A 238 -1.91 1.53 -27.89
CA ALA A 238 -3.37 1.51 -28.01
C ALA A 238 -4.06 1.97 -26.72
N GLY A 239 -3.51 1.64 -25.55
CA GLY A 239 -4.05 2.11 -24.29
C GLY A 239 -3.77 3.60 -24.03
N ALA A 240 -2.76 4.18 -24.67
CA ALA A 240 -2.40 5.58 -24.48
C ALA A 240 -3.51 6.52 -24.97
N THR A 241 -4.27 6.12 -25.99
CA THR A 241 -5.39 6.90 -26.53
C THR A 241 -6.58 6.98 -25.58
N LEU A 242 -6.65 6.09 -24.58
CA LEU A 242 -7.69 6.04 -23.55
C LEU A 242 -7.41 7.01 -22.40
N GLU A 243 -6.17 7.48 -22.26
CA GLU A 243 -5.79 8.46 -21.24
C GLU A 243 -6.25 9.87 -21.63
N LEU A 244 -6.48 10.73 -20.63
CA LEU A 244 -6.96 12.11 -20.85
C LEU A 244 -6.03 12.92 -21.77
N ALA A 245 -4.72 12.71 -21.65
CA ALA A 245 -3.71 13.37 -22.47
C ALA A 245 -3.50 12.69 -23.84
N LYS A 246 -4.20 11.58 -24.12
CA LYS A 246 -3.98 10.68 -25.27
C LYS A 246 -2.54 10.16 -25.36
N SER A 247 -1.82 10.15 -24.24
CA SER A 247 -0.45 9.71 -24.10
C SER A 247 -0.19 9.32 -22.66
N TYR A 248 0.72 8.37 -22.42
CA TYR A 248 1.24 8.14 -21.08
C TYR A 248 2.23 9.23 -20.67
N GLU A 249 2.17 9.60 -19.39
CA GLU A 249 2.96 10.69 -18.83
C GLU A 249 3.96 10.17 -17.77
N PRO A 250 4.91 9.27 -18.09
CA PRO A 250 5.76 8.61 -17.09
C PRO A 250 6.57 9.61 -16.24
N GLY A 251 7.01 10.72 -16.84
CA GLY A 251 7.69 11.79 -16.11
C GLY A 251 6.79 12.46 -15.06
N ARG A 252 5.50 12.69 -15.37
CA ARG A 252 4.54 13.23 -14.40
C ARG A 252 4.16 12.19 -13.35
N VAL A 253 4.04 10.92 -13.73
CA VAL A 253 3.84 9.82 -12.77
C VAL A 253 5.00 9.81 -11.75
N ALA A 254 6.26 9.81 -12.21
CA ALA A 254 7.42 9.84 -11.33
C ALA A 254 7.45 11.09 -10.45
N LEU A 255 7.14 12.27 -11.01
CA LEU A 255 7.09 13.53 -10.27
C LEU A 255 6.04 13.50 -9.17
N VAL A 256 4.80 13.09 -9.48
CA VAL A 256 3.70 13.12 -8.50
C VAL A 256 3.89 12.05 -7.44
N LEU A 257 4.30 10.83 -7.81
CA LEU A 257 4.59 9.79 -6.82
C LEU A 257 5.79 10.18 -5.93
N GLY A 258 6.84 10.77 -6.51
CA GLY A 258 7.96 11.32 -5.76
C GLY A 258 7.55 12.45 -4.81
N ALA A 259 6.69 13.37 -5.27
CA ALA A 259 6.16 14.45 -4.45
C ALA A 259 5.32 13.93 -3.26
N TRP A 260 4.47 12.92 -3.49
CA TRP A 260 3.70 12.28 -2.42
C TRP A 260 4.55 11.41 -1.50
N LEU A 261 5.65 10.83 -1.98
CA LEU A 261 6.62 10.13 -1.14
C LEU A 261 7.30 11.11 -0.17
N VAL A 262 7.82 12.22 -0.69
CA VAL A 262 8.48 13.26 0.12
C VAL A 262 7.49 13.95 1.04
N GLY A 263 6.34 14.38 0.51
CA GLY A 263 5.27 15.00 1.30
C GLY A 263 4.72 14.05 2.36
N GLY A 264 4.53 12.77 2.01
CA GLY A 264 4.13 11.72 2.94
C GLY A 264 5.16 11.51 4.05
N LEU A 265 6.46 11.56 3.74
CA LEU A 265 7.52 11.51 4.75
C LEU A 265 7.46 12.70 5.71
N VAL A 266 7.32 13.91 5.19
CA VAL A 266 7.20 15.13 6.00
C VAL A 266 5.94 15.07 6.88
N LEU A 267 4.81 14.66 6.32
CA LEU A 267 3.57 14.48 7.07
C LEU A 267 3.72 13.40 8.14
N CYS A 268 4.31 12.25 7.81
CA CYS A 268 4.60 11.18 8.76
C CYS A 268 5.43 11.69 9.95
N LEU A 269 6.51 12.44 9.68
CA LEU A 269 7.39 12.98 10.73
C LEU A 269 6.72 14.05 11.59
N THR A 270 5.73 14.78 11.06
CA THR A 270 5.07 15.90 11.76
C THR A 270 3.77 15.52 12.45
N THR A 271 3.04 14.51 11.96
CA THR A 271 1.73 14.12 12.48
C THR A 271 1.77 12.86 13.36
N PHE A 272 2.78 12.01 13.20
CA PHE A 272 2.84 10.75 13.94
C PHE A 272 2.97 10.98 15.44
N ARG A 273 2.13 10.28 16.21
CA ARG A 273 2.09 10.33 17.67
C ARG A 273 2.12 8.93 18.27
N TRP A 274 3.07 8.71 19.18
CA TRP A 274 3.22 7.47 19.95
C TRP A 274 2.14 7.28 21.03
N LYS A 275 1.64 8.38 21.61
CA LYS A 275 0.65 8.37 22.69
C LYS A 275 -0.74 8.74 22.17
N GLY A 276 -1.79 8.19 22.78
CA GLY A 276 -3.17 8.57 22.51
C GLY A 276 -3.50 9.96 23.02
N ARG A 277 -4.53 10.60 22.46
CA ARG A 277 -5.08 11.89 22.95
C ARG A 277 -5.61 11.83 24.39
N ARG A 278 -5.80 10.62 24.92
CA ARG A 278 -6.27 10.34 26.28
C ARG A 278 -5.13 10.08 27.29
N ASP A 279 -3.89 10.01 26.83
CA ASP A 279 -2.71 9.72 27.66
C ASP A 279 -2.01 10.99 28.19
N GLY A 280 -2.59 12.17 28.01
CA GLY A 280 -2.06 13.48 28.42
C GLY A 280 -2.50 14.61 27.50
#